data_AF-A0A962AFY6-F1
#
_entry.id   AF-A0A962AFY6-F1
#
_cell.length_a   1.000
_cell.length_b   1.000
_cell.length_c   1.000
_cell.angle_alpha   90.00
_cell.angle_beta   90.00
_cell.angle_gamma   90.00
#
_symmetry.space_group_name_H-M   'P 1'
#
loop_
_entity.id
_entity.type
_entity.pdbx_description
1 polymer ?
#
loop_
_entity_poly.entity_id
_entity_poly.type
_entity_poly.pdbx_seq_one_letter_code
_entity_poly.pdbx_strand_id
1 'polypeptide(L)'
;MTGASERDDWRGVLAEGVVTCRVSQDGAPIAEWAPVEAGDLWTPIRIRETGNIARGEIGAAYRAFVESGAAVGDHVGEACETIVKFGSAIQFRQAFVVTFTRPSK
;
A
#
# COMPACT_ATOMS: atom_id res chain seq x y z
N MET A 1 -32.85 14.58 0.53
CA MET A 1 -31.63 14.70 -0.28
C MET A 1 -30.86 15.91 0.21
N THR A 2 -29.88 15.73 1.08
CA THR A 2 -28.77 16.67 1.34
C THR A 2 -27.83 16.09 2.40
N GLY A 3 -26.52 16.07 2.14
CA GLY A 3 -25.51 16.03 3.19
C GLY A 3 -24.63 14.78 3.34
N ALA A 4 -24.25 14.08 2.25
CA ALA A 4 -22.99 13.33 2.29
C ALA A 4 -21.88 14.38 2.18
N SER A 5 -21.29 14.78 3.30
CA SER A 5 -20.25 15.80 3.33
C SER A 5 -19.08 15.41 2.42
N GLU A 6 -18.64 16.34 1.59
CA GLU A 6 -17.50 16.28 0.67
C GLU A 6 -16.12 16.05 1.36
N ARG A 7 -16.09 15.49 2.57
CA ARG A 7 -14.89 15.28 3.40
C ARG A 7 -14.34 13.85 3.40
N ASP A 8 -15.05 12.87 2.83
CA ASP A 8 -14.67 11.45 2.89
C ASP A 8 -14.65 10.73 1.53
N ASP A 9 -14.50 11.45 0.39
CA ASP A 9 -14.08 10.77 -0.84
C ASP A 9 -12.57 10.54 -0.76
N TRP A 10 -12.16 9.30 -0.50
CA TRP A 10 -10.75 8.91 -0.41
C TRP A 10 -9.95 9.33 -1.65
N ARG A 11 -10.61 9.49 -2.81
CA ARG A 11 -9.98 10.02 -4.03
C ARG A 11 -9.57 11.48 -3.92
N GLY A 12 -10.34 12.30 -3.21
CA GLY A 12 -9.97 13.70 -2.93
C GLY A 12 -8.74 13.77 -2.04
N VAL A 13 -8.73 13.00 -0.95
CA VAL A 13 -7.57 12.88 -0.04
C VAL A 13 -6.33 12.38 -0.78
N LEU A 14 -6.51 11.41 -1.69
CA LEU A 14 -5.44 10.92 -2.55
C LEU A 14 -4.90 12.03 -3.45
N ALA A 15 -5.77 12.74 -4.19
CA ALA A 15 -5.36 13.81 -5.09
C ALA A 15 -4.64 14.97 -4.37
N GLU A 16 -4.93 15.21 -3.10
CA GLU A 16 -4.23 16.21 -2.28
C GLU A 16 -2.82 15.76 -1.87
N GLY A 17 -2.48 14.47 -1.94
CA GLY A 17 -1.16 13.95 -1.56
C GLY A 17 -0.85 14.09 -0.07
N VAL A 18 -1.87 14.10 0.79
CA VAL A 18 -1.73 14.40 2.22
C VAL A 18 -1.47 13.18 3.10
N VAL A 19 -1.40 11.97 2.53
CA VAL A 19 -1.10 10.76 3.30
C VAL A 19 0.26 10.24 2.90
N THR A 20 1.21 10.21 3.83
CA THR A 20 2.51 9.57 3.62
C THR A 20 2.37 8.07 3.86
N CYS A 21 2.87 7.27 2.92
CA CYS A 21 3.02 5.83 3.00
C CYS A 21 4.51 5.50 3.21
N ARG A 22 4.85 4.89 4.34
CA ARG A 22 6.18 4.31 4.59
C ARG A 22 6.08 2.80 4.52
N VAL A 23 6.82 2.17 3.61
CA VAL A 23 6.86 0.72 3.46
C VAL A 23 8.13 0.17 4.09
N SER A 24 7.95 -0.85 4.92
CA SER A 24 9.02 -1.63 5.51
C SER A 24 8.94 -3.09 5.06
N GLN A 25 10.09 -3.67 4.77
CA GLN A 25 10.26 -5.08 4.47
C GLN A 25 11.27 -5.66 5.46
N ASP A 26 10.91 -6.74 6.14
CA ASP A 26 11.76 -7.42 7.12
C ASP A 26 12.30 -6.49 8.23
N GLY A 27 11.46 -5.53 8.64
CA GLY A 27 11.79 -4.54 9.67
C GLY A 27 12.62 -3.34 9.18
N ALA A 28 13.03 -3.31 7.91
CA ALA A 28 13.78 -2.19 7.34
C ALA A 28 12.90 -1.33 6.41
N PRO A 29 12.95 0.01 6.48
CA PRO A 29 12.25 0.86 5.53
C PRO A 29 12.86 0.72 4.13
N ILE A 30 12.02 0.54 3.12
CA ILE A 30 12.45 0.39 1.72
C ILE A 30 11.91 1.49 0.81
N ALA A 31 10.82 2.15 1.19
CA ALA A 31 10.23 3.26 0.44
C ALA A 31 9.42 4.18 1.35
N GLU A 32 9.35 5.46 1.01
CA GLU A 32 8.47 6.44 1.63
C GLU A 32 8.02 7.45 0.58
N TRP A 33 6.71 7.64 0.45
CA TRP A 33 6.14 8.57 -0.53
C TRP A 33 4.74 9.01 -0.12
N ALA A 34 4.23 10.06 -0.77
CA ALA A 34 2.82 10.44 -0.69
C ALA A 34 2.17 10.18 -2.06
N PRO A 35 1.28 9.18 -2.20
CA PRO A 35 0.62 8.91 -3.47
C PRO A 35 -0.36 10.05 -3.81
N VAL A 36 -0.48 10.38 -5.11
CA VAL A 36 -1.39 11.42 -5.61
C VAL A 36 -2.41 10.89 -6.60
N GLU A 37 -2.19 9.69 -7.13
CA GLU A 37 -3.14 9.00 -8.00
C GLU A 37 -3.24 7.50 -7.69
N ALA A 38 -4.31 6.84 -8.16
CA ALA A 38 -4.54 5.43 -7.88
C ALA A 38 -3.41 4.52 -8.42
N GLY A 39 -2.72 4.98 -9.48
CA GLY A 39 -1.57 4.30 -10.07
C GLY A 39 -0.36 4.22 -9.12
N ASP A 40 -0.30 5.06 -8.09
CA ASP A 40 0.78 5.11 -7.09
C ASP A 40 0.55 4.16 -5.91
N LEU A 41 -0.62 3.54 -5.81
CA LEU A 41 -1.03 2.75 -4.64
C LEU A 41 -0.49 1.31 -4.68
N TRP A 42 0.79 1.19 -4.95
CA TRP A 42 1.55 -0.05 -4.92
C TRP A 42 3.01 0.23 -4.55
N THR A 43 3.75 -0.83 -4.21
CA THR A 43 5.17 -0.74 -3.89
C THR A 43 5.94 -1.95 -4.44
N PRO A 44 7.19 -1.78 -4.91
CA PRO A 44 8.03 -2.91 -5.30
C PRO A 44 8.55 -3.65 -4.07
N ILE A 45 8.19 -4.93 -3.95
CA ILE A 45 8.63 -5.81 -2.86
C ILE A 45 9.55 -6.88 -3.43
N ARG A 46 10.72 -7.08 -2.82
CA ARG A 46 11.65 -8.12 -3.28
C ARG A 46 11.30 -9.47 -2.67
N ILE A 47 10.99 -10.44 -3.52
CA ILE A 47 10.81 -11.85 -3.13
C ILE A 47 12.19 -12.43 -2.82
N ARG A 48 12.42 -12.88 -1.58
CA ARG A 48 13.75 -13.32 -1.13
C ARG A 48 14.20 -14.60 -1.80
N GLU A 49 13.28 -15.53 -2.00
CA GLU A 49 13.53 -16.87 -2.52
C GLU A 49 14.00 -16.83 -3.98
N THR A 50 13.53 -15.85 -4.75
CA THR A 50 13.79 -15.73 -6.20
C THR A 50 14.69 -14.55 -6.54
N GLY A 51 14.77 -13.54 -5.67
CA GLY A 51 15.44 -12.27 -5.92
C GLY A 51 14.64 -11.29 -6.77
N ASN A 52 13.48 -11.69 -7.29
CA ASN A 52 12.65 -10.88 -8.19
C ASN A 52 11.82 -9.84 -7.43
N ILE A 53 11.27 -8.87 -8.17
CA ILE A 53 10.38 -7.85 -7.63
C ILE A 53 8.93 -8.24 -7.95
N ALA A 54 8.12 -8.31 -6.91
CA ALA A 54 6.67 -8.44 -6.99
C ALA A 54 6.00 -7.10 -6.61
N ARG A 55 4.77 -6.91 -7.09
CA ARG A 55 3.96 -5.73 -6.78
C ARG A 55 3.19 -5.97 -5.49
N GLY A 56 3.43 -5.14 -4.47
CA GLY A 56 2.64 -5.07 -3.25
C GLY A 56 1.53 -4.04 -3.42
N GLU A 57 0.29 -4.48 -3.58
CA GLU A 57 -0.88 -3.59 -3.70
C GLU A 57 -1.28 -3.02 -2.34
N ILE A 58 -1.49 -1.71 -2.25
CA ILE A 58 -1.91 -1.05 -0.99
C ILE A 58 -3.21 -0.25 -1.13
N GLY A 59 -3.83 -0.19 -2.31
CA GLY A 59 -4.97 0.69 -2.55
C GLY A 59 -6.18 0.44 -1.66
N ALA A 60 -6.52 -0.82 -1.38
CA ALA A 60 -7.61 -1.15 -0.46
C ALA A 60 -7.30 -0.72 0.98
N ALA A 61 -6.06 -0.92 1.43
CA ALA A 61 -5.61 -0.53 2.77
C ALA A 61 -5.55 1.00 2.92
N TYR A 62 -5.05 1.70 1.90
CA TYR A 62 -5.04 3.17 1.85
C TYR A 62 -6.46 3.72 1.99
N ARG A 63 -7.40 3.19 1.19
CA ARG A 63 -8.81 3.61 1.26
C ARG A 63 -9.40 3.39 2.65
N ALA A 64 -9.21 2.19 3.23
CA ALA A 64 -9.70 1.88 4.56
C ALA A 64 -9.09 2.80 5.64
N PHE A 65 -7.79 3.11 5.54
CA PHE A 65 -7.13 4.08 6.41
C PHE A 65 -7.77 5.47 6.27
N VAL A 66 -7.99 5.93 5.03
CA VAL A 66 -8.59 7.24 4.80
C VAL A 66 -9.99 7.32 5.40
N GLU A 67 -10.84 6.33 5.11
CA GLU A 67 -12.21 6.21 5.63
C GLU A 67 -12.27 6.07 7.16
N SER A 68 -11.21 5.57 7.80
CA SER A 68 -11.15 5.47 9.26
C SER A 68 -10.99 6.81 9.99
N GLY A 69 -10.49 7.84 9.29
CA GLY A 69 -10.16 9.14 9.89
C GLY A 69 -8.96 9.12 10.86
N ALA A 70 -8.25 7.99 11.00
CA ALA A 70 -7.08 7.87 11.87
C ALA A 70 -5.92 8.76 11.40
N ALA A 71 -5.11 9.24 12.36
CA ALA A 71 -3.90 10.01 12.08
C ALA A 71 -2.74 9.13 11.61
N VAL A 72 -2.63 7.92 12.16
CA VAL A 72 -1.61 6.90 11.81
C VAL A 72 -2.29 5.54 11.77
N GLY A 73 -1.86 4.67 10.85
CA GLY A 73 -2.35 3.29 10.78
C GLY A 73 -1.35 2.37 10.07
N ASP A 74 -1.24 1.14 10.55
CA ASP A 74 -0.39 0.11 9.94
C ASP A 74 -1.23 -0.93 9.21
N HIS A 75 -0.70 -1.44 8.10
CA HIS A 75 -1.25 -2.56 7.36
C HIS A 75 -0.14 -3.55 7.00
N VAL A 76 -0.40 -4.84 7.21
CA VAL A 76 0.46 -5.93 6.77
C VAL A 76 -0.07 -6.44 5.43
N GLY A 77 0.75 -6.27 4.39
CA GLY A 77 0.46 -6.75 3.04
C GLY A 77 1.35 -7.92 2.63
N GLU A 78 1.00 -8.57 1.52
CA GLU A 78 1.78 -9.66 0.92
C GLU A 78 1.93 -9.40 -0.58
N ALA A 79 3.17 -9.36 -1.07
CA ALA A 79 3.47 -9.36 -2.50
C ALA A 79 3.70 -10.79 -2.97
N CYS A 80 3.12 -11.14 -4.11
CA CYS A 80 3.17 -12.50 -4.65
C CYS A 80 3.88 -12.50 -6.01
N GLU A 81 4.73 -13.50 -6.21
CA GLU A 81 5.28 -13.85 -7.52
C GLU A 81 4.85 -15.28 -7.86
N THR A 82 4.49 -15.52 -9.12
CA THR A 82 4.24 -16.88 -9.62
C THR A 82 5.21 -17.22 -10.73
N ILE A 83 5.99 -18.29 -10.55
CA ILE A 83 6.90 -18.82 -11.56
C ILE A 83 6.36 -20.16 -12.04
N VAL A 84 6.21 -20.32 -13.36
CA VAL A 84 5.85 -21.61 -13.97
C VAL A 84 7.12 -22.33 -14.41
N LYS A 85 7.39 -23.50 -13.83
CA LYS A 85 8.51 -24.38 -14.21
C LYS A 85 8.01 -25.82 -14.33
N PHE A 86 8.44 -26.51 -15.38
CA PHE A 86 8.09 -27.92 -15.64
C PHE A 86 6.57 -28.21 -15.58
N GLY A 87 5.76 -27.28 -16.07
CA GLY A 87 4.29 -27.41 -16.06
C GLY A 87 3.62 -27.18 -14.70
N SER A 88 4.38 -26.80 -13.66
CA SER A 88 3.85 -26.48 -12.32
C SER A 88 3.98 -24.99 -12.02
N ALA A 89 2.92 -24.40 -11.47
CA ALA A 89 2.93 -23.03 -10.96
C ALA A 89 3.39 -23.03 -9.49
N ILE A 90 4.48 -22.33 -9.20
CA ILE A 90 5.02 -22.16 -7.85
C ILE A 90 4.80 -20.70 -7.47
N GLN A 91 4.11 -20.47 -6.35
CA GLN A 91 3.87 -19.14 -5.80
C GLN A 91 4.85 -18.84 -4.67
N PHE A 92 5.53 -17.71 -4.79
CA PHE A 92 6.40 -17.15 -3.76
C PHE A 92 5.72 -15.91 -3.18
N ARG A 93 5.91 -15.68 -1.88
CA ARG A 93 5.20 -14.66 -1.12
C ARG A 93 6.17 -13.93 -0.23
N GLN A 94 6.02 -12.62 -0.16
CA GLN A 94 6.83 -11.81 0.73
C GLN A 94 5.93 -10.80 1.44
N ALA A 95 5.95 -10.85 2.78
CA ALA A 95 5.25 -9.90 3.61
C ALA A 95 5.97 -8.54 3.60
N PHE A 96 5.17 -7.49 3.73
CA PHE A 96 5.63 -6.12 3.96
C PHE A 96 4.65 -5.41 4.89
N VAL A 97 5.10 -4.31 5.50
CA VAL A 97 4.26 -3.43 6.32
C VAL A 97 4.22 -2.07 5.66
N VAL A 98 3.04 -1.47 5.57
CA VAL A 98 2.87 -0.06 5.22
C VAL A 98 2.31 0.70 6.41
N THR A 99 3.00 1.77 6.80
CA THR A 99 2.53 2.75 7.77
C THR A 99 1.99 3.95 7.02
N PHE A 100 0.72 4.27 7.22
CA PHE A 100 0.07 5.47 6.72
C PHE A 100 0.14 6.56 7.78
N THR A 101 0.44 7.80 7.38
CA THR A 101 0.47 8.95 8.28
C THR A 101 -0.17 10.16 7.62
N ARG A 102 -1.08 10.83 8.34
CA ARG A 102 -1.60 12.15 7.97
C ARG A 102 -0.77 13.24 8.64
N PRO A 103 -0.63 14.43 8.03
CA PRO A 103 -0.07 15.58 8.72
C PRO A 103 -0.94 15.93 9.92
N SER A 104 -0.29 16.12 11.07
CA SER A 104 -0.92 16.73 12.23
C SER A 104 -1.32 18.16 11.87
N LYS A 105 -2.59 18.51 12.11
CA LYS A 105 -3.07 19.90 11.97
C LYS A 105 -2.41 20.82 12.99
#